data_AF-A0A7S3TNY5-F1
#
_entry.id   AF-A0A7S3TNY5-F1
#
_cell.length_a   1.000
_cell.length_b   1.000
_cell.length_c   1.000
_cell.angle_alpha   90.00
_cell.angle_beta   90.00
_cell.angle_gamma   90.00
#
_symmetry.space_group_name_H-M   'P 1'
#
loop_
_entity.id
_entity.type
_entity.pdbx_description
1 polymer ?
#
loop_
_entity_poly.entity_id
_entity_poly.type
_entity_poly.pdbx_seq_one_letter_code
_entity_poly.pdbx_strand_id
1 'polypeptide(L)'
;ILAVIYRARLDLTTKCSPPNCTYWFTQNVTSDAHVALSRSLATESIVLLKNEGNILPLSSEKIRSIAIVGSAADASSYNPSGVGQNGGNIWNKGDYYSGGGSGHMVPLAVVTPLEGIRRRAEQEGIRVIEPLGNSTEAMLAAASQADATIVVGGTTCGENEDRAHLHLDDDVDELIEQVSQYTKNVVVLLQVPGTILMPWRDSAAAILTLFLGGQETGNAWANVLFGDHAPTGRLPIMIPAMENDTIPPGMGISVDYSEGMKTSYRNP
;
A
#
# COMPACT_ATOMS: atom_id res chain seq x y z
N ILE A 1 -18.52 -22.11 27.36
CA ILE A 1 -19.11 -21.35 26.23
C ILE A 1 -20.31 -20.51 26.68
N LEU A 2 -21.40 -21.08 27.19
CA LEU A 2 -22.60 -20.31 27.61
C LEU A 2 -22.34 -19.22 28.68
N ALA A 3 -21.53 -19.50 29.69
CA ALA A 3 -21.19 -18.50 30.72
C ALA A 3 -20.36 -17.30 30.18
N VAL A 4 -19.58 -17.51 29.12
CA VAL A 4 -18.78 -16.46 28.48
C VAL A 4 -19.67 -15.58 27.60
N ILE A 5 -20.56 -16.20 26.81
CA ILE A 5 -21.58 -15.50 26.01
C ILE A 5 -22.45 -14.61 26.89
N TYR A 6 -22.93 -15.15 28.01
CA TYR A 6 -23.75 -14.41 28.98
C TYR A 6 -23.00 -13.26 29.66
N ARG A 7 -21.74 -13.47 30.07
CA ARG A 7 -20.92 -12.42 30.68
C ARG A 7 -20.55 -11.31 29.69
N ALA A 8 -20.30 -11.67 28.42
CA ALA A 8 -20.10 -10.72 27.34
C ALA A 8 -21.41 -10.08 26.84
N ARG A 9 -22.56 -10.46 27.43
CA ARG A 9 -23.91 -9.97 27.10
C ARG A 9 -24.28 -10.19 25.63
N LEU A 10 -23.67 -11.16 24.95
CA LEU A 10 -23.93 -11.47 23.54
C LEU A 10 -25.33 -12.08 23.35
N ASP A 11 -25.95 -12.55 24.43
CA ASP A 11 -27.34 -13.02 24.51
C ASP A 11 -28.37 -11.86 24.54
N LEU A 12 -27.94 -10.64 24.85
CA LEU A 12 -28.80 -9.46 24.96
C LEU A 12 -28.78 -8.57 23.72
N THR A 13 -27.92 -8.87 22.75
CA THR A 13 -27.71 -8.05 21.56
C THR A 13 -28.28 -8.71 20.31
N THR A 14 -29.60 -8.71 20.15
CA THR A 14 -30.21 -9.04 18.86
C THR A 14 -31.00 -7.85 18.33
N LYS A 15 -30.27 -6.86 17.79
CA LYS A 15 -30.86 -5.84 16.89
C LYS A 15 -31.52 -6.47 15.65
N CYS A 16 -31.14 -7.72 15.35
CA CYS A 16 -31.80 -8.61 14.41
C CYS A 16 -31.52 -10.07 14.80
N SER A 17 -32.32 -11.00 14.28
CA SER A 17 -32.07 -12.45 14.38
C SER A 17 -31.95 -13.01 12.95
N PRO A 18 -30.89 -13.78 12.62
CA PRO A 18 -30.79 -14.43 11.32
C PRO A 18 -32.04 -15.25 10.98
N PRO A 19 -32.51 -15.26 9.72
CA PRO A 19 -31.88 -14.64 8.54
C PRO A 19 -32.21 -13.15 8.34
N ASN A 20 -33.03 -12.53 9.19
CA ASN A 20 -33.61 -11.19 8.98
C ASN A 20 -32.66 -10.04 9.41
N CYS A 21 -31.39 -10.09 9.00
CA CYS A 21 -30.37 -9.09 9.33
C CYS A 21 -29.91 -8.25 8.13
N THR A 22 -30.42 -8.51 6.91
CA THR A 22 -29.97 -7.89 5.65
C THR A 22 -29.93 -6.37 5.71
N TYR A 23 -30.95 -5.74 6.31
CA TYR A 23 -31.01 -4.28 6.47
C TYR A 23 -29.76 -3.72 7.13
N TRP A 24 -29.28 -4.35 8.21
CA TRP A 24 -28.11 -3.90 8.97
C TRP A 24 -26.80 -4.16 8.23
N PHE A 25 -26.73 -5.24 7.43
CA PHE A 25 -25.54 -5.56 6.64
C PHE A 25 -25.34 -4.63 5.43
N THR A 26 -26.39 -3.97 4.95
CA THR A 26 -26.34 -3.10 3.76
C THR A 26 -26.43 -1.61 4.07
N GLN A 27 -26.47 -1.22 5.36
CA GLN A 27 -26.47 0.20 5.72
C GLN A 27 -25.10 0.83 5.45
N ASN A 28 -25.11 1.97 4.76
CA ASN A 28 -23.97 2.85 4.76
C ASN A 28 -23.89 3.57 6.12
N VAL A 29 -22.87 3.19 6.91
CA VAL A 29 -22.56 3.81 8.21
C VAL A 29 -21.29 4.68 8.16
N THR A 30 -20.80 4.97 6.96
CA THR A 30 -19.66 5.85 6.74
C THR A 30 -20.07 7.29 7.03
N SER A 31 -19.23 8.01 7.75
CA SER A 31 -19.42 9.44 8.05
C SER A 31 -18.17 10.22 7.66
N ASP A 32 -18.31 11.52 7.45
CA ASP A 32 -17.17 12.40 7.16
C ASP A 32 -16.10 12.32 8.25
N ALA A 33 -16.51 12.13 9.52
CA ALA A 33 -15.59 11.93 10.63
C ALA A 33 -14.79 10.62 10.52
N HIS A 34 -15.40 9.53 10.06
CA HIS A 34 -14.70 8.27 9.80
C HIS A 34 -13.69 8.42 8.66
N VAL A 35 -14.08 9.11 7.58
CA VAL A 35 -13.20 9.38 6.43
C VAL A 35 -12.02 10.26 6.84
N ALA A 36 -12.28 11.33 7.59
CA ALA A 36 -11.23 12.23 8.09
C ALA A 36 -10.24 11.50 9.02
N LEU A 37 -10.75 10.64 9.91
CA LEU A 37 -9.91 9.82 10.78
C LEU A 37 -9.07 8.83 9.98
N SER A 38 -9.67 8.14 9.00
CA SER A 38 -8.94 7.23 8.10
C SER A 38 -7.79 7.95 7.39
N ARG A 39 -8.03 9.17 6.88
CA ARG A 39 -6.99 9.99 6.24
C ARG A 39 -5.87 10.37 7.19
N SER A 40 -6.20 10.84 8.40
CA SER A 40 -5.19 11.23 9.41
C SER A 40 -4.34 10.02 9.80
N LEU A 41 -4.96 8.88 10.12
CA LEU A 41 -4.23 7.66 10.48
C LEU A 41 -3.31 7.18 9.34
N ALA A 42 -3.79 7.17 8.09
CA ALA A 42 -2.95 6.81 6.96
C ALA A 42 -1.79 7.81 6.78
N THR A 43 -2.05 9.11 6.86
CA THR A 43 -1.02 10.16 6.73
C THR A 43 0.07 10.04 7.80
N GLU A 44 -0.33 9.86 9.06
CA GLU A 44 0.58 9.75 10.20
C GLU A 44 1.36 8.43 10.22
N SER A 45 0.86 7.40 9.53
CA SER A 45 1.49 6.08 9.42
C SER A 45 2.56 5.98 8.32
N ILE A 46 2.65 6.97 7.43
CA ILE A 46 3.67 6.96 6.36
C ILE A 46 5.08 7.00 6.99
N VAL A 47 5.89 6.02 6.62
CA VAL A 47 7.29 5.90 7.04
C VAL A 47 8.21 6.36 5.92
N LEU A 48 9.04 7.37 6.18
CA LEU A 48 10.12 7.79 5.29
C LEU A 48 11.38 6.95 5.57
N LEU A 49 11.80 6.16 4.58
CA LEU A 49 12.97 5.27 4.68
C LEU A 49 14.23 5.92 4.10
N LYS A 50 14.08 6.70 3.02
CA LYS A 50 15.18 7.38 2.33
C LYS A 50 14.69 8.72 1.75
N ASN A 51 15.52 9.74 1.81
CA ASN A 51 15.30 11.03 1.14
C ASN A 51 16.66 11.70 0.84
N GLU A 52 17.20 11.45 -0.34
CA GLU A 52 18.45 12.01 -0.84
C GLU A 52 18.20 13.24 -1.72
N GLY A 53 19.19 14.14 -1.78
CA GLY A 53 19.10 15.35 -2.61
C GLY A 53 18.00 16.34 -2.20
N ASN A 54 17.36 16.14 -1.04
CA ASN A 54 16.20 16.90 -0.58
C ASN A 54 15.07 16.96 -1.63
N ILE A 55 14.85 15.86 -2.35
CA ILE A 55 13.79 15.76 -3.36
C ILE A 55 12.40 15.96 -2.75
N LEU A 56 12.16 15.40 -1.55
CA LEU A 56 10.95 15.66 -0.79
C LEU A 56 11.14 16.78 0.26
N PRO A 57 10.13 17.63 0.48
CA PRO A 57 8.83 17.66 -0.20
C PRO A 57 8.97 18.16 -1.66
N LEU A 58 8.07 17.67 -2.52
CA LEU A 58 7.91 18.12 -3.90
C LEU A 58 7.35 19.54 -3.89
N SER A 59 7.91 20.40 -4.74
CA SER A 59 7.38 21.75 -4.96
C SER A 59 7.62 22.19 -6.39
N SER A 60 6.79 23.12 -6.85
CA SER A 60 6.96 23.72 -8.18
C SER A 60 8.25 24.54 -8.32
N GLU A 61 8.91 24.87 -7.21
CA GLU A 61 10.23 25.51 -7.21
C GLU A 61 11.36 24.55 -7.62
N LYS A 62 11.21 23.25 -7.32
CA LYS A 62 12.23 22.21 -7.58
C LYS A 62 12.01 21.47 -8.90
N ILE A 63 10.74 21.20 -9.24
CA ILE A 63 10.36 20.39 -10.41
C ILE A 63 9.12 20.98 -11.09
N ARG A 64 8.98 20.78 -12.39
CA ARG A 64 7.84 21.26 -13.19
C ARG A 64 6.92 20.14 -13.63
N SER A 65 7.42 18.91 -13.64
CA SER A 65 6.66 17.74 -14.07
C SER A 65 7.02 16.47 -13.31
N ILE A 66 6.00 15.64 -13.09
CA ILE A 66 6.13 14.30 -12.51
C ILE A 66 5.50 13.25 -13.41
N ALA A 67 6.09 12.06 -13.45
CA ALA A 67 5.41 10.86 -13.92
C ALA A 67 4.97 10.03 -12.71
N ILE A 68 3.80 9.39 -12.78
CA ILE A 68 3.30 8.49 -11.73
C ILE A 68 3.03 7.13 -12.40
N VAL A 69 3.78 6.11 -12.00
CA VAL A 69 3.81 4.80 -12.67
C VAL A 69 3.84 3.65 -11.65
N GLY A 70 3.73 2.41 -12.12
CA GLY A 70 3.70 1.21 -11.28
C GLY A 70 2.29 0.67 -11.07
N SER A 71 2.18 -0.64 -10.88
CA SER A 71 0.90 -1.36 -10.82
C SER A 71 -0.01 -0.89 -9.68
N ALA A 72 0.57 -0.40 -8.58
CA ALA A 72 -0.19 0.09 -7.43
C ALA A 72 -0.67 1.54 -7.57
N ALA A 73 -0.22 2.28 -8.59
CA ALA A 73 -0.53 3.70 -8.73
C ALA A 73 -2.03 3.97 -8.93
N ASP A 74 -2.71 3.13 -9.70
CA ASP A 74 -4.15 3.24 -10.00
C ASP A 74 -4.89 1.91 -9.76
N ALA A 75 -4.35 1.08 -8.88
CA ALA A 75 -4.97 -0.18 -8.49
C ALA A 75 -6.35 0.08 -7.87
N SER A 76 -7.30 -0.81 -8.18
CA SER A 76 -8.62 -0.81 -7.57
C SER A 76 -8.62 -1.66 -6.30
N SER A 77 -9.46 -1.33 -5.30
CA SER A 77 -9.69 -2.28 -4.22
C SER A 77 -10.48 -3.48 -4.74
N TYR A 78 -10.28 -4.61 -4.08
CA TYR A 78 -11.11 -5.78 -4.29
C TYR A 78 -12.52 -5.52 -3.74
N ASN A 79 -13.51 -6.05 -4.43
CA ASN A 79 -14.92 -6.07 -4.07
C ASN A 79 -15.52 -7.41 -4.57
N PRO A 80 -15.84 -8.36 -3.67
CA PRO A 80 -16.38 -9.67 -4.04
C PRO A 80 -17.76 -9.61 -4.71
N SER A 81 -18.46 -8.47 -4.61
CA SER A 81 -19.72 -8.21 -5.31
C SER A 81 -19.52 -7.39 -6.60
N GLY A 82 -18.27 -7.08 -6.96
CA GLY A 82 -17.91 -6.31 -8.14
C GLY A 82 -18.02 -7.11 -9.44
N VAL A 83 -18.44 -6.43 -10.51
CA VAL A 83 -18.53 -7.02 -11.85
C VAL A 83 -17.16 -7.48 -12.32
N GLY A 84 -17.01 -8.78 -12.63
CA GLY A 84 -15.74 -9.37 -13.08
C GLY A 84 -14.87 -9.93 -11.95
N GLN A 85 -15.21 -9.70 -10.68
CA GLN A 85 -14.50 -10.23 -9.51
C GLN A 85 -15.23 -11.46 -8.93
N ASN A 86 -15.81 -12.26 -9.83
CA ASN A 86 -16.75 -13.39 -9.65
C ASN A 86 -16.23 -14.53 -8.73
N GLY A 87 -15.96 -14.24 -7.47
CA GLY A 87 -15.61 -15.23 -6.44
C GLY A 87 -14.54 -16.25 -6.84
N GLY A 88 -13.67 -15.90 -7.80
CA GLY A 88 -12.52 -16.72 -8.15
C GLY A 88 -11.53 -16.70 -7.02
N ASN A 89 -10.66 -17.71 -6.92
CA ASN A 89 -9.66 -17.91 -5.86
C ASN A 89 -8.55 -16.84 -5.79
N ILE A 90 -8.83 -15.60 -6.20
CA ILE A 90 -7.87 -14.50 -6.29
C ILE A 90 -8.48 -13.26 -5.60
N TRP A 91 -8.80 -13.40 -4.32
CA TRP A 91 -9.58 -12.44 -3.53
C TRP A 91 -8.82 -11.17 -3.14
N ASN A 92 -7.54 -11.08 -3.49
CA ASN A 92 -6.62 -10.05 -2.99
C ASN A 92 -5.62 -9.56 -4.02
N LYS A 93 -5.43 -10.24 -5.16
CA LYS A 93 -4.39 -9.87 -6.12
C LYS A 93 -4.71 -8.50 -6.73
N GLY A 94 -3.76 -7.59 -6.63
CA GLY A 94 -3.90 -6.21 -7.08
C GLY A 94 -4.67 -5.29 -6.13
N ASP A 95 -5.12 -5.74 -4.96
CA ASP A 95 -5.61 -4.85 -3.89
C ASP A 95 -4.46 -4.52 -2.93
N TYR A 96 -3.98 -3.27 -2.99
CA TYR A 96 -2.90 -2.77 -2.14
C TYR A 96 -3.40 -1.83 -1.03
N TYR A 97 -4.71 -1.84 -0.74
CA TYR A 97 -5.33 -1.02 0.30
C TYR A 97 -5.68 -1.84 1.54
N SER A 98 -5.83 -3.15 1.38
CA SER A 98 -6.17 -4.10 2.45
C SER A 98 -5.62 -5.50 2.16
N GLY A 99 -5.52 -6.33 3.20
CA GLY A 99 -5.12 -7.73 3.05
C GLY A 99 -6.29 -8.60 2.59
N GLY A 100 -5.99 -9.78 2.03
CA GLY A 100 -6.99 -10.78 1.66
C GLY A 100 -7.52 -11.59 2.83
N GLY A 101 -8.74 -12.11 2.70
CA GLY A 101 -9.37 -13.03 3.66
C GLY A 101 -10.38 -12.38 4.59
N SER A 102 -10.60 -12.99 5.75
CA SER A 102 -11.66 -12.59 6.71
C SER A 102 -11.49 -11.18 7.31
N GLY A 103 -10.29 -10.60 7.24
CA GLY A 103 -10.00 -9.21 7.66
C GLY A 103 -10.17 -8.16 6.56
N HIS A 104 -10.49 -8.57 5.33
CA HIS A 104 -10.70 -7.66 4.20
C HIS A 104 -11.96 -6.81 4.40
N MET A 105 -11.87 -5.53 4.01
CA MET A 105 -12.97 -4.58 4.07
C MET A 105 -13.21 -3.99 2.69
N VAL A 106 -14.47 -3.95 2.24
CA VAL A 106 -14.86 -3.34 0.97
C VAL A 106 -15.16 -1.85 1.20
N PRO A 107 -14.30 -0.93 0.74
CA PRO A 107 -14.57 0.50 0.84
C PRO A 107 -15.66 0.93 -0.14
N LEU A 108 -16.39 2.01 0.18
CA LEU A 108 -17.37 2.60 -0.74
C LEU A 108 -16.70 3.28 -1.93
N ALA A 109 -15.54 3.88 -1.69
CA ALA A 109 -14.68 4.50 -2.67
C ALA A 109 -13.25 4.49 -2.12
N VAL A 110 -12.27 4.42 -3.02
CA VAL A 110 -10.86 4.57 -2.68
C VAL A 110 -10.30 5.72 -3.50
N VAL A 111 -9.48 6.55 -2.87
CA VAL A 111 -8.65 7.52 -3.60
C VAL A 111 -7.32 6.85 -3.91
N THR A 112 -7.07 6.60 -5.20
CA THR A 112 -5.84 5.95 -5.65
C THR A 112 -4.64 6.89 -5.47
N PRO A 113 -3.41 6.35 -5.33
CA PRO A 113 -2.20 7.16 -5.34
C PRO A 113 -2.14 8.12 -6.54
N LEU A 114 -2.46 7.64 -7.75
CA LEU A 114 -2.53 8.46 -8.96
C LEU A 114 -3.53 9.60 -8.80
N GLU A 115 -4.75 9.34 -8.35
CA GLU A 115 -5.78 10.37 -8.16
C GLU A 115 -5.35 11.43 -7.13
N GLY A 116 -4.93 11.00 -5.94
CA GLY A 116 -4.58 11.90 -4.84
C GLY A 116 -3.37 12.77 -5.16
N ILE A 117 -2.30 12.15 -5.69
CA ILE A 117 -1.06 12.86 -6.06
C ILE A 117 -1.31 13.78 -7.25
N ARG A 118 -2.04 13.34 -8.29
CA ARG A 118 -2.36 14.18 -9.46
C ARG A 118 -3.08 15.46 -9.03
N ARG A 119 -4.13 15.32 -8.22
CA ARG A 119 -4.93 16.46 -7.76
C ARG A 119 -4.07 17.48 -6.99
N ARG A 120 -3.17 17.02 -6.12
CA ARG A 120 -2.28 17.91 -5.34
C ARG A 120 -1.15 18.51 -6.19
N ALA A 121 -0.63 17.76 -7.16
CA ALA A 121 0.37 18.24 -8.11
C ALA A 121 -0.18 19.38 -8.98
N GLU A 122 -1.40 19.24 -9.49
CA GLU A 122 -2.07 20.29 -10.28
C GLU A 122 -2.29 21.56 -9.47
N GLN A 123 -2.66 21.43 -8.18
CA GLN A 123 -2.77 22.57 -7.25
C GLN A 123 -1.43 23.27 -7.00
N GLU A 124 -0.33 22.52 -6.98
CA GLU A 124 1.04 23.04 -6.86
C GLU A 124 1.54 23.69 -8.17
N GLY A 125 0.85 23.47 -9.29
CA GLY A 125 1.31 23.89 -10.63
C GLY A 125 2.37 22.96 -11.24
N ILE A 126 2.40 21.69 -10.82
CA ILE A 126 3.26 20.64 -11.37
C ILE A 126 2.45 19.82 -12.38
N ARG A 127 2.99 19.66 -13.59
CA ARG A 127 2.36 18.87 -14.66
C ARG A 127 2.53 17.38 -14.42
N VAL A 128 1.46 16.61 -14.48
CA VAL A 128 1.51 15.14 -14.44
C VAL A 128 1.65 14.58 -15.86
N ILE A 129 2.61 13.69 -16.06
CA ILE A 129 2.83 12.95 -17.30
C ILE A 129 2.33 11.53 -17.10
N GLU A 130 1.26 11.19 -17.80
CA GLU A 130 0.66 9.87 -17.70
C GLU A 130 1.19 8.94 -18.80
N PRO A 131 1.44 7.66 -18.49
CA PRO A 131 1.77 6.68 -19.50
C PRO A 131 0.59 6.46 -20.45
N LEU A 132 0.88 6.24 -21.73
CA LEU A 132 -0.12 5.89 -22.73
C LEU A 132 -0.47 4.40 -22.65
N GLY A 133 -1.22 4.03 -21.63
CA GLY A 133 -1.56 2.65 -21.28
C GLY A 133 -0.66 2.09 -20.17
N ASN A 134 -0.77 0.78 -19.93
CA ASN A 134 -0.18 0.12 -18.75
C ASN A 134 1.07 -0.71 -19.08
N SER A 135 1.67 -0.55 -20.26
CA SER A 135 2.90 -1.28 -20.59
C SER A 135 4.13 -0.63 -19.96
N THR A 136 5.16 -1.42 -19.68
CA THR A 136 6.44 -0.94 -19.18
C THR A 136 7.02 0.14 -20.10
N GLU A 137 6.95 -0.04 -21.42
CA GLU A 137 7.45 0.96 -22.38
C GLU A 137 6.73 2.30 -22.27
N ALA A 138 5.40 2.28 -22.06
CA ALA A 138 4.63 3.51 -21.87
C ALA A 138 5.01 4.22 -20.56
N MET A 139 5.25 3.46 -19.50
CA MET A 139 5.74 3.99 -18.21
C MET A 139 7.13 4.61 -18.33
N LEU A 140 8.07 3.95 -19.01
CA LEU A 140 9.41 4.48 -19.25
C LEU A 140 9.37 5.73 -20.15
N ALA A 141 8.50 5.75 -21.16
CA ALA A 141 8.31 6.92 -22.02
C ALA A 141 7.79 8.14 -21.22
N ALA A 142 6.87 7.95 -20.28
CA ALA A 142 6.42 9.01 -19.39
C ALA A 142 7.54 9.46 -18.43
N ALA A 143 8.25 8.50 -17.80
CA ALA A 143 9.36 8.77 -16.90
C ALA A 143 10.48 9.59 -17.56
N SER A 144 10.80 9.30 -18.82
CA SER A 144 11.85 10.02 -19.57
C SER A 144 11.53 11.49 -19.86
N GLN A 145 10.27 11.91 -19.73
CA GLN A 145 9.82 13.27 -20.00
C GLN A 145 9.57 14.10 -18.74
N ALA A 146 9.64 13.48 -17.56
CA ALA A 146 9.34 14.10 -16.28
C ALA A 146 10.62 14.49 -15.52
N ASP A 147 10.54 15.53 -14.69
CA ASP A 147 11.67 15.96 -13.86
C ASP A 147 11.90 14.99 -12.69
N ALA A 148 10.84 14.34 -12.22
CA ALA A 148 10.86 13.28 -11.22
C ALA A 148 9.84 12.19 -11.58
N THR A 149 10.13 10.95 -11.19
CA THR A 149 9.23 9.82 -11.40
C THR A 149 8.85 9.21 -10.06
N ILE A 150 7.55 9.15 -9.81
CA ILE A 150 6.96 8.47 -8.66
C ILE A 150 6.58 7.06 -9.11
N VAL A 151 7.27 6.06 -8.58
CA VAL A 151 6.94 4.65 -8.81
C VAL A 151 6.16 4.14 -7.60
N VAL A 152 4.94 3.68 -7.82
CA VAL A 152 4.08 3.11 -6.77
C VAL A 152 4.08 1.59 -6.91
N GLY A 153 4.72 0.94 -5.96
CA GLY A 153 4.81 -0.51 -5.87
C GLY A 153 3.95 -1.06 -4.74
N GLY A 154 3.47 -2.28 -4.92
CA GLY A 154 2.77 -3.00 -3.87
C GLY A 154 2.99 -4.49 -3.99
N THR A 155 2.56 -5.23 -2.97
CA THR A 155 2.43 -6.68 -3.05
C THR A 155 1.22 -7.12 -2.25
N THR A 156 0.64 -8.25 -2.61
CA THR A 156 -0.60 -8.74 -2.01
C THR A 156 -0.35 -9.98 -1.14
N CYS A 157 -1.16 -10.17 -0.10
CA CYS A 157 -1.15 -11.36 0.74
C CYS A 157 -2.57 -11.71 1.19
N GLY A 158 -2.81 -12.94 1.63
CA GLY A 158 -4.15 -13.38 1.97
C GLY A 158 -4.18 -14.47 3.03
N GLU A 159 -5.33 -14.61 3.66
CA GLU A 159 -5.59 -15.73 4.57
C GLU A 159 -5.44 -17.08 3.85
N ASN A 160 -4.78 -18.03 4.51
CA ASN A 160 -4.45 -19.38 4.02
C ASN A 160 -3.35 -19.47 2.95
N GLU A 161 -2.66 -18.38 2.62
CA GLU A 161 -1.55 -18.38 1.65
C GLU A 161 -0.41 -17.45 2.09
N ASP A 162 0.79 -18.03 2.19
CA ASP A 162 2.02 -17.26 2.37
C ASP A 162 2.52 -16.71 1.04
N ARG A 163 3.16 -15.54 1.07
CA ARG A 163 3.82 -15.00 -0.13
C ARG A 163 4.98 -15.91 -0.55
N ALA A 164 5.06 -16.20 -1.84
CA ALA A 164 6.14 -17.03 -2.40
C ALA A 164 7.52 -16.34 -2.37
N HIS A 165 7.54 -15.01 -2.29
CA HIS A 165 8.75 -14.18 -2.28
C HIS A 165 8.48 -12.82 -1.64
N LEU A 166 9.55 -12.07 -1.37
CA LEU A 166 9.52 -10.71 -0.83
C LEU A 166 9.63 -9.61 -1.90
N HIS A 167 9.49 -9.95 -3.19
CA HIS A 167 9.42 -9.01 -4.31
C HIS A 167 8.09 -8.27 -4.40
N LEU A 168 8.10 -7.15 -5.12
CA LEU A 168 6.89 -6.42 -5.49
C LEU A 168 6.13 -7.14 -6.59
N ASP A 169 4.81 -6.93 -6.65
CA ASP A 169 3.96 -7.50 -7.70
C ASP A 169 4.22 -6.79 -9.04
N ASP A 170 3.94 -7.48 -10.16
CA ASP A 170 4.02 -6.97 -11.53
C ASP A 170 5.39 -6.39 -11.95
N ASP A 171 6.48 -7.05 -11.53
CA ASP A 171 7.87 -6.71 -11.90
C ASP A 171 8.25 -5.24 -11.62
N VAL A 172 7.65 -4.66 -10.56
CA VAL A 172 7.92 -3.27 -10.19
C VAL A 172 9.36 -3.07 -9.72
N ASP A 173 10.00 -4.12 -9.18
CA ASP A 173 11.43 -4.09 -8.83
C ASP A 173 12.28 -3.74 -10.07
N GLU A 174 12.02 -4.40 -11.21
CA GLU A 174 12.66 -4.15 -12.50
C GLU A 174 12.27 -2.78 -13.08
N LEU A 175 11.01 -2.38 -12.95
CA LEU A 175 10.54 -1.07 -13.40
C LEU A 175 11.31 0.07 -12.72
N ILE A 176 11.56 -0.03 -11.41
CA ILE A 176 12.31 0.98 -10.66
C ILE A 176 13.75 1.10 -11.20
N GLU A 177 14.42 -0.02 -11.43
CA GLU A 177 15.76 -0.02 -12.02
C GLU A 177 15.78 0.60 -13.41
N GLN A 178 14.80 0.25 -14.26
CA GLN A 178 14.71 0.81 -15.62
C GLN A 178 14.42 2.31 -15.61
N VAL A 179 13.51 2.78 -14.74
CA VAL A 179 13.22 4.22 -14.56
C VAL A 179 14.46 4.98 -14.11
N SER A 180 15.28 4.40 -13.23
CA SER A 180 16.51 5.03 -12.71
C SER A 180 17.61 5.29 -13.76
N GLN A 181 17.47 4.67 -14.94
CA GLN A 181 18.34 4.92 -16.09
C GLN A 181 18.00 6.25 -16.79
N TYR A 182 16.78 6.76 -16.63
CA TYR A 182 16.31 8.00 -17.26
C TYR A 182 16.40 9.20 -16.32
N THR A 183 16.22 8.99 -15.02
CA THR A 183 16.26 10.07 -14.03
C THR A 183 16.87 9.61 -12.71
N LYS A 184 17.53 10.53 -12.01
CA LYS A 184 17.99 10.31 -10.62
C LYS A 184 16.92 10.65 -9.59
N ASN A 185 15.86 11.33 -10.01
CA ASN A 185 14.77 11.77 -9.15
C ASN A 185 13.67 10.71 -9.08
N VAL A 186 14.02 9.50 -8.66
CA VAL A 186 13.07 8.38 -8.49
C VAL A 186 12.56 8.38 -7.05
N VAL A 187 11.24 8.55 -6.89
CA VAL A 187 10.55 8.47 -5.60
C VAL A 187 9.73 7.20 -5.59
N VAL A 188 9.98 6.30 -4.64
CA VAL A 188 9.26 5.02 -4.55
C VAL A 188 8.28 5.03 -3.38
N LEU A 189 7.02 4.71 -3.66
CA LEU A 189 5.95 4.56 -2.68
C LEU A 189 5.56 3.09 -2.57
N LEU A 190 5.53 2.55 -1.36
CA LEU A 190 5.31 1.13 -1.11
C LEU A 190 4.00 0.89 -0.34
N GLN A 191 3.09 0.14 -0.95
CA GLN A 191 1.86 -0.35 -0.34
C GLN A 191 1.94 -1.87 -0.15
N VAL A 192 2.40 -2.30 1.02
CA VAL A 192 2.83 -3.69 1.27
C VAL A 192 2.24 -4.23 2.58
N PRO A 193 1.84 -5.51 2.66
CA PRO A 193 1.26 -6.09 3.87
C PRO A 193 2.29 -6.39 4.97
N GLY A 194 3.57 -6.30 4.64
CA GLY A 194 4.66 -6.63 5.53
C GLY A 194 6.00 -6.35 4.88
N THR A 195 7.00 -7.14 5.26
CA THR A 195 8.36 -6.92 4.77
C THR A 195 8.51 -7.21 3.27
N ILE A 196 9.45 -6.53 2.62
CA ILE A 196 9.82 -6.70 1.21
C ILE A 196 11.34 -6.56 1.05
N LEU A 197 11.88 -7.03 -0.05
CA LEU A 197 13.26 -6.75 -0.45
C LEU A 197 13.30 -5.49 -1.32
N MET A 198 14.33 -4.67 -1.14
CA MET A 198 14.57 -3.47 -1.96
C MET A 198 15.95 -3.55 -2.62
N PRO A 199 16.15 -4.41 -3.63
CA PRO A 199 17.43 -4.50 -4.34
C PRO A 199 17.79 -3.17 -5.04
N TRP A 200 16.78 -2.42 -5.49
CA TRP A 200 16.87 -1.13 -6.18
C TRP A 200 17.01 0.09 -5.25
N ARG A 201 17.13 -0.10 -3.93
CA ARG A 201 17.12 1.00 -2.94
C ARG A 201 18.17 2.09 -3.20
N ASP A 202 19.29 1.73 -3.82
CA ASP A 202 20.37 2.66 -4.14
C ASP A 202 20.07 3.48 -5.41
N SER A 203 19.19 2.97 -6.28
CA SER A 203 18.69 3.65 -7.48
C SER A 203 17.58 4.67 -7.20
N ALA A 204 16.93 4.60 -6.02
CA ALA A 204 15.88 5.52 -5.60
C ALA A 204 16.40 6.73 -4.80
N ALA A 205 15.94 7.95 -5.13
CA ALA A 205 16.25 9.15 -4.35
C ALA A 205 15.41 9.24 -3.07
N ALA A 206 14.16 8.80 -3.11
CA ALA A 206 13.32 8.71 -1.91
C ALA A 206 12.53 7.41 -1.87
N ILE A 207 12.33 6.88 -0.66
CA ILE A 207 11.59 5.64 -0.42
C ILE A 207 10.67 5.85 0.77
N LEU A 208 9.38 5.57 0.58
CA LEU A 208 8.36 5.65 1.61
C LEU A 208 7.49 4.39 1.61
N THR A 209 6.95 4.01 2.77
CA THR A 209 5.96 2.93 2.86
C THR A 209 4.74 3.35 3.69
N LEU A 210 3.56 2.94 3.23
CA LEU A 210 2.26 3.14 3.89
C LEU A 210 1.56 1.81 4.18
N PHE A 211 2.30 0.71 4.24
CA PHE A 211 1.75 -0.64 4.42
C PHE A 211 0.39 -0.82 3.68
N LEU A 212 -0.71 -0.95 4.42
CA LEU A 212 -2.08 -0.98 3.89
C LEU A 212 -2.88 0.22 4.44
N GLY A 213 -3.00 1.28 3.66
CA GLY A 213 -3.56 2.58 4.09
C GLY A 213 -5.08 2.71 3.98
N GLY A 214 -5.78 1.72 3.42
CA GLY A 214 -7.23 1.78 3.21
C GLY A 214 -7.67 2.88 2.22
N GLN A 215 -8.92 3.32 2.36
CA GLN A 215 -9.61 4.14 1.34
C GLN A 215 -9.00 5.53 1.07
N GLU A 216 -8.30 6.12 2.03
CA GLU A 216 -7.74 7.47 1.93
C GLU A 216 -6.26 7.49 1.51
N THR A 217 -5.73 6.36 1.04
CA THR A 217 -4.31 6.17 0.72
C THR A 217 -3.74 7.25 -0.21
N GLY A 218 -4.42 7.58 -1.32
CA GLY A 218 -3.94 8.59 -2.24
C GLY A 218 -3.86 9.99 -1.64
N ASN A 219 -4.82 10.35 -0.77
CA ASN A 219 -4.80 11.62 -0.04
C ASN A 219 -3.66 11.67 0.98
N ALA A 220 -3.40 10.56 1.67
CA ALA A 220 -2.29 10.45 2.60
C ALA A 220 -0.93 10.62 1.89
N TRP A 221 -0.75 9.96 0.74
CA TRP A 221 0.46 10.15 -0.07
C TRP A 221 0.66 11.60 -0.51
N ALA A 222 -0.40 12.23 -1.00
CA ALA A 222 -0.35 13.64 -1.40
C ALA A 222 0.07 14.56 -0.25
N ASN A 223 -0.52 14.39 0.94
CA ASN A 223 -0.19 15.21 2.11
C ASN A 223 1.30 15.16 2.44
N VAL A 224 1.92 13.98 2.40
CA VAL A 224 3.34 13.81 2.76
C VAL A 224 4.26 14.25 1.63
N LEU A 225 3.96 13.88 0.38
CA LEU A 225 4.83 14.18 -0.75
C LEU A 225 4.99 15.69 -0.98
N PHE A 226 3.94 16.46 -0.76
CA PHE A 226 3.93 17.91 -0.96
C PHE A 226 4.22 18.70 0.33
N GLY A 227 4.48 18.02 1.45
CA GLY A 227 4.86 18.66 2.71
C GLY A 227 3.70 19.30 3.48
N ASP A 228 2.45 19.00 3.13
CA ASP A 228 1.28 19.41 3.92
C ASP A 228 1.29 18.72 5.30
N HIS A 229 1.94 17.56 5.40
CA HIS A 229 2.24 16.85 6.64
C HIS A 229 3.64 16.23 6.61
N ALA A 230 4.37 16.27 7.72
CA ALA A 230 5.66 15.59 7.83
C ALA A 230 5.47 14.07 7.98
N PRO A 231 6.33 13.21 7.40
CA PRO A 231 6.25 11.77 7.65
C PRO A 231 6.65 11.45 9.09
N THR A 232 5.69 11.02 9.90
CA THR A 232 5.90 10.72 11.33
C THR A 232 5.95 9.24 11.66
N GLY A 233 5.58 8.38 10.71
CA GLY A 233 5.55 6.93 10.88
C GLY A 233 6.95 6.37 11.13
N ARG A 234 6.99 5.25 11.85
CA ARG A 234 8.20 4.44 12.08
C ARG A 234 7.91 2.99 11.74
N LEU A 235 8.92 2.27 11.26
CA LEU A 235 8.80 0.86 10.94
C LEU A 235 8.37 0.05 12.18
N PRO A 236 7.25 -0.69 12.12
CA PRO A 236 6.86 -1.61 13.19
C PRO A 236 7.58 -2.96 13.08
N ILE A 237 8.26 -3.22 11.95
CA ILE A 237 8.96 -4.46 11.62
C ILE A 237 10.31 -4.14 10.96
N MET A 238 11.27 -5.05 11.09
CA MET A 238 12.52 -5.01 10.32
C MET A 238 12.25 -5.27 8.84
N ILE A 239 12.97 -4.55 7.98
CA ILE A 239 13.01 -4.75 6.52
C ILE A 239 14.40 -5.33 6.18
N PRO A 240 14.49 -6.56 5.64
CA PRO A 240 15.74 -7.25 5.38
C PRO A 240 16.44 -6.65 4.16
N ALA A 241 17.76 -6.75 4.11
CA ALA A 241 18.53 -6.36 2.93
C ALA A 241 18.55 -7.50 1.88
N MET A 242 18.54 -8.75 2.36
CA MET A 242 18.55 -9.98 1.58
C MET A 242 17.58 -11.01 2.18
N GLU A 243 17.11 -11.95 1.37
CA GLU A 243 16.21 -13.03 1.85
C GLU A 243 16.81 -13.80 3.04
N ASN A 244 18.13 -14.00 3.05
CA ASN A 244 18.84 -14.69 4.12
C ASN A 244 18.93 -13.92 5.44
N ASP A 245 18.51 -12.65 5.48
CA ASP A 245 18.37 -11.89 6.74
C ASP A 245 17.02 -12.21 7.43
N THR A 246 16.16 -13.02 6.80
CA THR A 246 14.89 -13.48 7.35
C THR A 246 15.01 -14.87 7.98
N ILE A 247 13.98 -15.27 8.71
CA ILE A 247 13.82 -16.65 9.17
C ILE A 247 13.09 -17.40 8.03
N PRO A 248 13.69 -18.44 7.43
CA PRO A 248 13.05 -19.17 6.35
C PRO A 248 11.72 -19.81 6.80
N PRO A 249 10.67 -19.79 5.95
CA PRO A 249 9.40 -20.40 6.29
C PRO A 249 9.54 -21.93 6.41
N GLY A 250 8.83 -22.51 7.39
CA GLY A 250 8.73 -23.96 7.53
C GLY A 250 7.76 -24.54 6.50
N MET A 251 8.19 -25.52 5.70
CA MET A 251 7.38 -26.12 4.62
C MET A 251 6.59 -27.37 5.03
N GLY A 252 6.62 -27.75 6.32
CA GLY A 252 6.01 -28.98 6.83
C GLY A 252 4.88 -28.72 7.84
N ILE A 253 4.11 -29.77 8.15
CA ILE A 253 3.06 -29.72 9.20
C ILE A 253 3.63 -29.56 10.62
N SER A 254 4.94 -29.76 10.78
CA SER A 254 5.68 -29.51 12.00
C SER A 254 6.76 -28.49 11.69
N VAL A 255 6.71 -27.36 12.38
CA VAL A 255 7.67 -26.26 12.26
C VAL A 255 8.40 -26.14 13.58
N ASP A 256 9.72 -26.25 13.57
CA ASP A 256 10.57 -26.05 14.75
C ASP A 256 11.05 -24.60 14.80
N TYR A 257 10.72 -23.91 15.88
CA TYR A 257 11.03 -22.49 16.10
C TYR A 257 12.43 -22.37 16.70
N SER A 258 13.42 -22.89 15.97
CA SER A 258 14.81 -23.01 16.41
C SER A 258 15.49 -21.66 16.67
N GLU A 259 15.00 -20.60 16.04
CA GLU A 259 15.39 -19.21 16.25
C GLU A 259 14.96 -18.65 17.62
N GLY A 260 13.94 -19.27 18.25
CA GLY A 260 13.36 -18.84 19.52
C GLY A 260 12.91 -17.38 19.49
N MET A 261 13.54 -16.54 20.30
CA MET A 261 13.18 -15.11 20.43
C MET A 261 13.87 -14.22 19.38
N LYS A 262 14.73 -14.78 18.50
CA LYS A 262 15.52 -14.03 17.51
C LYS A 262 14.70 -13.73 16.24
N THR A 263 13.57 -13.05 16.41
CA THR A 263 12.68 -12.67 15.32
C THR A 263 12.78 -11.19 14.99
N SER A 264 12.53 -10.84 13.72
CA SER A 264 12.57 -9.46 13.22
C SER A 264 13.89 -8.76 13.59
N TYR A 265 13.87 -7.58 14.21
CA TYR A 265 15.06 -6.84 14.64
C TYR A 265 15.96 -7.57 15.67
N ARG A 266 15.50 -8.68 16.24
CA ARG A 266 16.31 -9.54 17.14
C ARG A 266 17.06 -10.64 16.39
N ASN A 267 16.77 -10.82 15.10
CA ASN A 267 17.53 -11.71 14.24
C ASN A 267 18.90 -11.04 13.95
N PRO A 268 20.03 -11.69 14.31
CA PRO A 268 21.37 -11.10 14.20
C PRO A 268 21.84 -10.88 12.77
#